data_AF-T0HZ38-F1
#
_entry.id   AF-T0HZ38-F1
#
_cell.length_a   1.000
_cell.length_b   1.000
_cell.length_c   1.000
_cell.angle_alpha   90.00
_cell.angle_beta   90.00
_cell.angle_gamma   90.00
#
_symmetry.space_group_name_H-M   'P 1'
#
loop_
_entity.id
_entity.type
_entity.pdbx_description
1 polymer ?
#
loop_
_entity_poly.entity_id
_entity_poly.type
_entity_poly.pdbx_seq_one_letter_code
_entity_poly.pdbx_strand_id
1 'polypeptide(L)'
;MRIAVIDGQGGGIGKAIVEKLRRELPEDMEIIALGTNALATSFMLKAGANEAATGENAIVFNAGKVDIIMGTVAIIAANSMLGELTPVMAKRLLKVQPKKFFCR
;
A
#
# COMPACT_ATOMS: atom_id res chain seq x y z
N MET A 1 -5.22 -1.68 15.18
CA MET A 1 -5.45 -2.35 13.88
C MET A 1 -4.52 -1.70 12.87
N ARG A 2 -3.97 -2.49 11.93
CA ARG A 2 -2.92 -2.04 11.01
C ARG A 2 -3.38 -2.13 9.56
N ILE A 3 -3.27 -1.01 8.85
CA ILE A 3 -3.71 -0.83 7.46
C ILE A 3 -2.47 -0.61 6.59
N ALA A 4 -2.24 -1.49 5.62
CA ALA A 4 -1.27 -1.23 4.56
C ALA A 4 -1.93 -0.44 3.44
N VAL A 5 -1.34 0.69 3.06
CA VAL A 5 -1.66 1.38 1.80
C VAL A 5 -0.53 1.12 0.82
N ILE A 6 -0.87 0.48 -0.31
CA ILE A 6 0.07 0.14 -1.37
C ILE A 6 -0.20 1.04 -2.57
N ASP A 7 0.85 1.67 -3.06
CA ASP A 7 0.79 2.50 -4.26
C ASP A 7 2.09 2.41 -5.06
N GLY A 8 2.04 2.81 -6.31
CA GLY A 8 3.19 2.87 -7.19
C GLY A 8 3.19 4.14 -8.01
N GLN A 9 3.13 4.00 -9.34
CA GLN A 9 3.29 5.09 -10.29
C GLN A 9 2.69 6.43 -9.82
N GLY A 10 3.55 7.41 -9.57
CA GLY A 10 3.16 8.78 -9.18
C GLY A 10 2.68 8.98 -7.73
N GLY A 11 2.34 7.94 -6.97
CA GLY A 11 2.01 8.04 -5.54
C GLY A 11 0.73 8.80 -5.18
N GLY A 12 -0.03 9.24 -6.18
CA GLY A 12 -1.13 10.19 -5.99
C GLY A 12 -2.34 9.56 -5.30
N ILE A 13 -2.68 8.32 -5.66
CA ILE A 13 -3.86 7.65 -5.12
C ILE A 13 -3.60 7.16 -3.69
N GLY A 14 -2.43 6.56 -3.44
CA GLY A 14 -1.99 6.16 -2.12
C GLY A 14 -1.96 7.34 -1.15
N LYS A 15 -1.42 8.49 -1.60
CA LYS A 15 -1.45 9.73 -0.82
C LYS A 15 -2.89 10.11 -0.44
N ALA A 16 -3.81 10.15 -1.40
CA ALA A 16 -5.21 10.52 -1.15
C ALA A 16 -5.91 9.53 -0.20
N ILE A 17 -5.61 8.22 -0.31
CA ILE A 17 -6.12 7.20 0.60
C ILE A 17 -5.61 7.47 2.02
N VAL A 18 -4.31 7.70 2.21
CA VAL A 18 -3.73 7.97 3.54
C VAL A 18 -4.33 9.23 4.16
N GLU A 19 -4.44 10.34 3.40
CA GLU A 19 -5.04 11.59 3.89
C GLU A 19 -6.48 11.38 4.35
N LYS A 20 -7.26 10.60 3.59
CA LYS A 20 -8.65 10.30 3.94
C LYS A 20 -8.75 9.42 5.19
N LEU A 21 -7.97 8.34 5.26
CA LEU A 21 -7.92 7.47 6.43
C LEU A 21 -7.54 8.25 7.68
N ARG A 22 -6.58 9.17 7.58
CA ARG A 22 -6.17 10.02 8.71
C ARG A 22 -7.22 11.00 9.17
N ARG A 23 -8.06 11.48 8.27
CA ARG A 23 -9.16 12.38 8.62
C ARG A 23 -10.34 11.64 9.24
N GLU A 24 -10.60 10.42 8.80
CA GLU A 24 -11.84 9.70 9.12
C GLU A 24 -11.68 8.64 10.21
N LEU A 25 -10.47 8.13 10.45
CA LEU A 25 -10.20 7.09 11.44
C LEU A 25 -9.53 7.62 12.71
N PRO A 26 -9.72 6.94 13.86
CA PRO A 26 -9.00 7.22 15.11
C PRO A 26 -7.47 7.25 14.97
N GLU A 27 -6.80 8.02 15.82
CA GLU A 27 -5.33 8.19 15.78
C GLU A 27 -4.53 6.93 16.13
N ASP A 28 -5.11 6.01 16.91
CA ASP A 28 -4.51 4.71 17.27
C ASP A 28 -4.51 3.70 16.11
N MET A 29 -5.10 4.07 14.97
CA MET A 29 -5.03 3.27 13.76
C MET A 29 -3.66 3.37 13.11
N GLU A 30 -2.96 2.25 12.97
CA GLU A 30 -1.65 2.22 12.31
C GLU A 30 -1.81 2.15 10.79
N ILE A 31 -1.15 3.06 10.07
CA ILE A 31 -1.10 3.08 8.61
C ILE A 31 0.36 2.88 8.20
N ILE A 32 0.63 1.80 7.47
CA ILE A 32 1.93 1.55 6.84
C ILE A 32 1.85 1.83 5.34
N ALA A 33 2.69 2.74 4.87
CA ALA A 33 2.87 3.07 3.47
C ALA A 33 3.83 2.08 2.81
N LEU A 34 3.36 1.33 1.81
CA LEU A 34 4.15 0.34 1.09
C LEU A 34 4.21 0.72 -0.38
N GLY A 35 5.22 1.48 -0.79
CA GLY A 35 5.34 1.88 -2.20
C GLY A 35 6.13 0.88 -3.03
N THR A 36 5.74 0.68 -4.29
CA THR A 36 6.57 -0.04 -5.27
C THR A 36 7.82 0.74 -5.65
N ASN A 37 7.79 2.07 -5.47
CA ASN A 37 8.92 2.98 -5.63
C ASN A 37 9.04 3.98 -4.45
N ALA A 38 10.19 4.66 -4.36
CA ALA A 38 10.49 5.55 -3.25
C ALA A 38 9.65 6.85 -3.27
N LEU A 39 9.27 7.34 -4.45
CA LEU A 39 8.47 8.57 -4.59
C LEU A 39 7.06 8.38 -4.04
N ALA A 40 6.39 7.29 -4.42
CA ALA A 40 5.08 6.91 -3.92
C ALA A 40 5.07 6.71 -2.41
N THR A 41 6.09 6.02 -1.92
CA THR A 41 6.32 5.80 -0.48
C THR A 41 6.45 7.13 0.26
N SER A 42 7.25 8.07 -0.26
CA SER A 42 7.45 9.40 0.34
C SER A 42 6.16 10.22 0.40
N PHE A 43 5.33 10.16 -0.65
CA PHE A 43 4.05 10.88 -0.68
C PHE A 43 3.06 10.34 0.34
N MET A 44 2.94 9.02 0.47
CA MET A 44 2.11 8.40 1.50
C MET A 44 2.61 8.71 2.92
N LEU A 45 3.93 8.69 3.15
CA LEU A 45 4.49 9.05 4.45
C LEU A 45 4.18 10.52 4.81
N LYS A 46 4.36 11.45 3.87
CA LYS A 46 4.04 12.87 4.06
C LYS A 46 2.54 13.13 4.25
N ALA A 47 1.68 12.26 3.74
CA ALA A 47 0.23 12.30 3.97
C ALA A 47 -0.19 11.85 5.38
N GLY A 48 0.75 11.30 6.17
CA GLY A 48 0.50 10.92 7.56
C GLY A 48 0.52 9.42 7.84
N ALA A 49 1.09 8.57 6.97
CA ALA A 49 1.35 7.19 7.36
C ALA A 49 2.32 7.15 8.58
N ASN A 50 2.16 6.18 9.48
CA ASN A 50 3.06 6.05 10.65
C ASN A 50 4.44 5.55 10.23
N GLU A 51 4.44 4.55 9.35
CA GLU A 51 5.65 3.88 8.87
C GLU A 51 5.61 3.77 7.35
N ALA A 52 6.78 3.65 6.74
CA ALA A 52 6.89 3.54 5.31
C ALA A 52 8.05 2.61 4.90
N ALA A 53 7.81 1.79 3.88
CA ALA A 53 8.82 0.94 3.28
C ALA A 53 8.60 0.82 1.76
N THR A 54 9.69 0.61 1.02
CA THR A 54 9.68 0.57 -0.45
C THR A 54 10.17 -0.76 -0.98
N GLY A 55 9.58 -1.22 -2.08
CA GLY A 55 10.10 -2.29 -2.92
C GLY A 55 9.45 -3.66 -2.68
N GLU A 56 9.89 -4.65 -3.46
CA GLU A 56 9.27 -5.99 -3.51
C GLU A 56 9.23 -6.65 -2.14
N ASN A 57 10.36 -6.74 -1.46
CA ASN A 57 10.41 -7.43 -0.18
C ASN A 57 9.60 -6.71 0.90
N ALA A 58 9.56 -5.37 0.87
CA ALA A 58 8.75 -4.59 1.81
C ALA A 58 7.26 -4.94 1.69
N ILE A 59 6.74 -5.02 0.46
CA ILE A 59 5.36 -5.42 0.19
C ILE A 59 5.15 -6.88 0.59
N VAL A 60 6.03 -7.79 0.17
CA VAL A 60 5.87 -9.23 0.39
C VAL A 60 5.88 -9.61 1.88
N PHE A 61 6.80 -9.00 2.64
CA PHE A 61 6.98 -9.23 4.06
C PHE A 61 5.81 -8.71 4.88
N ASN A 62 5.31 -7.51 4.55
CA ASN A 62 4.25 -6.85 5.33
C ASN A 62 2.84 -7.27 4.92
N ALA A 63 2.61 -7.75 3.69
CA ALA A 63 1.28 -8.12 3.20
C ALA A 63 0.51 -9.09 4.12
N GLY A 64 1.21 -9.98 4.84
CA GLY A 64 0.58 -10.93 5.76
C GLY A 64 0.53 -10.48 7.23
N LYS A 65 0.97 -9.25 7.54
CA LYS A 65 1.19 -8.74 8.91
C LYS A 65 0.33 -7.52 9.23
N VAL A 66 -0.65 -7.26 8.38
CA VAL A 66 -1.62 -6.17 8.51
C VAL A 66 -3.02 -6.76 8.53
N ASP A 67 -3.99 -6.00 9.01
CA ASP A 67 -5.39 -6.44 9.06
C ASP A 67 -6.11 -6.10 7.74
N ILE A 68 -5.70 -5.00 7.11
CA ILE A 68 -6.29 -4.45 5.89
C ILE A 68 -5.19 -4.07 4.90
N ILE A 69 -5.44 -4.35 3.61
CA ILE A 69 -4.64 -3.86 2.48
C ILE A 69 -5.54 -2.95 1.63
N MET A 70 -5.07 -1.75 1.33
CA MET A 70 -5.72 -0.77 0.48
C MET A 70 -4.79 -0.31 -0.64
N GLY A 71 -5.36 0.08 -1.77
CA GLY A 71 -4.64 0.66 -2.90
C GLY A 71 -5.48 0.64 -4.17
N THR A 72 -4.87 0.80 -5.34
CA THR A 72 -5.56 0.67 -6.62
C THR A 72 -5.69 -0.78 -7.05
N VAL A 73 -6.59 -1.10 -7.99
CA VAL A 73 -6.64 -2.44 -8.61
C VAL A 73 -5.31 -2.81 -9.28
N ALA A 74 -4.51 -1.82 -9.69
CA ALA A 74 -3.20 -2.06 -10.29
C ALA A 74 -2.26 -2.86 -9.38
N ILE A 75 -2.39 -2.79 -8.04
CA ILE A 75 -1.48 -3.46 -7.10
C ILE A 75 -1.61 -4.99 -7.09
N ILE A 76 -2.58 -5.57 -7.80
CA ILE A 76 -2.70 -7.01 -8.00
C ILE A 76 -2.49 -7.43 -9.46
N ALA A 77 -2.30 -6.48 -10.37
CA ALA A 77 -2.01 -6.74 -11.78
C ALA A 77 -0.49 -6.82 -11.98
N ALA A 78 0.03 -8.04 -12.08
CA ALA A 78 1.47 -8.27 -12.29
C ALA A 78 1.99 -7.53 -13.53
N ASN A 79 3.21 -6.99 -13.43
CA ASN A 79 3.88 -6.17 -14.43
C ASN A 79 3.17 -4.83 -14.76
N SER A 80 2.17 -4.43 -13.97
CA SER A 80 1.58 -3.09 -14.06
C SER A 80 2.58 -2.01 -13.61
N MET A 81 2.21 -0.74 -13.81
CA MET A 81 3.04 0.41 -13.43
C MET A 81 4.44 0.29 -14.05
N LEU A 82 4.50 -0.03 -15.35
CA LEU A 82 5.74 -0.25 -16.11
C LEU A 82 6.70 -1.29 -15.48
N GLY A 83 6.17 -2.28 -14.76
CA GLY A 83 6.94 -3.35 -14.14
C GLY A 83 7.32 -3.10 -12.69
N GLU A 84 6.90 -1.99 -12.09
CA GLU A 84 7.08 -1.75 -10.65
C GLU A 84 6.37 -2.80 -9.79
N LEU A 85 5.19 -3.28 -10.22
CA LEU A 85 4.50 -4.37 -9.54
C LEU A 85 4.95 -5.72 -10.08
N THR A 86 5.69 -6.48 -9.28
CA THR A 86 6.21 -7.77 -9.72
C THR A 86 5.17 -8.89 -9.58
N PRO A 87 5.33 -10.01 -10.32
CA PRO A 87 4.52 -11.21 -10.12
C PRO A 87 4.57 -11.75 -8.68
N VAL A 88 5.70 -11.57 -7.98
CA VAL A 88 5.87 -12.01 -6.60
C VAL A 88 5.01 -11.17 -5.65
N MET A 89 5.00 -9.84 -5.81
CA MET A 89 4.13 -8.95 -5.05
C MET A 89 2.66 -9.32 -5.27
N ALA A 90 2.22 -9.37 -6.54
CA ALA A 90 0.82 -9.66 -6.90
C ALA A 90 0.34 -11.00 -6.30
N LYS A 91 1.15 -12.06 -6.46
CA LYS A 91 0.87 -13.38 -5.89
C LYS A 91 0.76 -13.32 -4.37
N ARG A 92 1.66 -12.60 -3.70
CA ARG A 92 1.64 -12.48 -2.25
C ARG A 92 0.39 -11.73 -1.77
N LEU A 93 0.07 -10.60 -2.38
CA LEU A 93 -1.09 -9.77 -2.04
C LEU A 93 -2.42 -10.51 -2.19
N LEU A 94 -2.54 -11.38 -3.20
CA LEU A 94 -3.73 -12.21 -3.40
C LEU A 94 -3.81 -13.39 -2.40
N LYS A 95 -2.67 -13.97 -2.01
CA LYS A 95 -2.62 -15.20 -1.18
C LYS A 95 -2.79 -14.98 0.32
N VAL A 96 -2.46 -13.79 0.84
CA VAL A 96 -2.56 -13.50 2.28
C VAL A 96 -4.01 -13.35 2.73
N GLN A 97 -4.30 -13.53 4.01
CA GLN A 97 -5.66 -13.43 4.56
C GLN A 97 -6.26 -12.02 4.74
N PRO A 98 -5.50 -10.91 4.90
CA PRO A 98 -6.06 -9.60 5.23
C PRO A 98 -7.19 -9.14 4.30
N LYS A 99 -8.10 -8.32 4.82
CA LYS A 99 -9.19 -7.73 4.03
C LYS A 99 -8.58 -6.79 2.98
N LYS A 100 -9.02 -6.89 1.73
CA LYS A 100 -8.48 -6.04 0.65
C LYS A 100 -9.57 -5.12 0.12
N PHE A 101 -9.24 -3.84 -0.04
CA PHE A 101 -10.09 -2.84 -0.67
C PHE A 101 -9.31 -2.15 -1.79
N PHE A 102 -9.80 -2.26 -3.02
CA PHE A 102 -9.13 -1.69 -4.18
C PHE A 102 -9.99 -0.60 -4.82
N CYS A 103 -9.39 0.58 -5.04
CA CYS A 103 -10.00 1.67 -5.80
C CYS A 103 -9.79 1.47 -7.30
N ARG A 104 -10.75 1.92 -8.11
CA ARG A 104 -10.68 1.90 -9.58
C ARG A 104 -9.81 3.04 -10.09
#